data_AF-A0A0B5AS78-F1
#
_entry.id   AF-A0A0B5AS78-F1
#
_cell.length_a   1.000
_cell.length_b   1.000
_cell.length_c   1.000
_cell.angle_alpha   90.00
_cell.angle_beta   90.00
_cell.angle_gamma   90.00
#
_symmetry.space_group_name_H-M   'P 1'
#
loop_
_entity.id
_entity.type
_entity.pdbx_description
1 polymer ?
#
loop_
_entity_poly.entity_id
_entity_poly.type
_entity_poly.pdbx_seq_one_letter_code
_entity_poly.pdbx_strand_id
1 'polypeptide(L)' 'MKNTAELTHEKMTDEALLSPGSKVVKSSGKPFKSGLKVNTIESITKHSVFPDKVAYRFQEDDSIVEAWRCVEFSE' A
#
# COMPACT_ATOMS: atom_id res chain seq x y z
N MET A 1 -1.93 25.78 26.19
CA MET A 1 -3.06 24.82 26.27
C MET A 1 -2.50 23.45 26.00
N LYS A 2 -2.77 22.48 26.88
CA LYS A 2 -2.17 21.14 26.88
C LYS A 2 -2.88 20.23 25.87
N ASN A 3 -2.10 19.29 25.35
CA ASN A 3 -2.49 17.93 24.94
C ASN A 3 -3.22 17.79 23.60
N THR A 4 -3.09 16.72 22.81
CA THR A 4 -2.24 15.51 22.78
C THR A 4 -2.76 14.77 21.55
N ALA A 5 -1.87 14.25 20.70
CA ALA A 5 -2.06 12.95 20.05
C ALA A 5 -0.80 12.62 19.23
N GLU A 6 0.28 12.26 19.94
CA GLU A 6 1.22 11.28 19.40
C GLU A 6 0.41 10.00 19.14
N LEU A 7 0.19 9.66 17.87
CA LEU A 7 -0.24 8.33 17.47
C LEU A 7 0.99 7.56 17.01
N THR A 8 1.81 7.15 17.96
CA THR A 8 2.77 6.06 17.75
C THR A 8 1.99 4.76 17.82
N HIS A 9 1.71 4.16 16.67
CA HIS A 9 1.27 2.77 16.58
C HIS A 9 2.44 1.94 16.05
N GLU A 10 3.38 1.64 16.95
CA GLU A 10 4.33 0.57 16.74
C GLU A 10 3.63 -0.77 16.91
N LYS A 11 3.53 -1.52 15.81
CA LYS A 11 3.92 -2.94 15.69
C LYS A 11 3.41 -3.46 14.35
N MET A 12 4.23 -3.32 13.32
CA MET A 12 4.10 -4.09 12.08
C MET A 12 5.47 -4.60 11.71
N THR A 13 5.58 -5.91 11.53
CA THR A 13 6.77 -6.65 11.15
C THR A 13 7.47 -6.00 9.97
N ASP A 14 8.78 -5.76 10.09
CA ASP A 14 9.69 -5.03 9.20
C ASP A 14 9.83 -5.58 7.76
N GLU A 15 8.75 -5.75 7.02
CA GLU A 15 8.82 -5.53 5.58
C GLU A 15 8.60 -4.03 5.37
N ALA A 16 9.69 -3.31 5.08
CA ALA A 16 9.67 -1.88 4.86
C ALA A 16 8.58 -1.54 3.83
N LEU A 17 7.52 -0.87 4.26
CA LEU A 17 6.44 -0.45 3.37
C LEU A 17 7.00 0.50 2.32
N LEU A 18 6.52 0.35 1.09
CA LEU A 18 6.86 1.24 0.00
C LEU A 18 6.14 2.56 0.18
N SER A 19 6.83 3.65 -0.16
CA SER A 19 6.31 4.99 0.05
C SER A 19 5.26 5.35 -1.01
N PRO A 20 4.30 6.24 -0.70
CA PRO A 20 3.52 6.91 -1.73
C PRO A 20 4.42 7.50 -2.82
N GLY A 21 4.02 7.32 -4.08
CA GLY A 21 4.83 7.64 -5.26
C GLY A 21 5.70 6.49 -5.77
N SER A 22 5.93 5.42 -4.99
CA SER A 22 6.61 4.22 -5.48
C SER A 22 5.75 3.51 -6.54
N LYS A 23 6.41 3.02 -7.59
CA LYS A 23 5.81 2.14 -8.60
C LYS A 23 5.90 0.70 -8.13
N VAL A 24 4.84 -0.07 -8.28
CA VAL A 24 4.79 -1.47 -7.86
C VAL A 24 4.14 -2.37 -8.89
N VAL A 25 4.50 -3.65 -8.85
CA VAL A 25 3.82 -4.73 -9.55
C VAL A 25 3.23 -5.72 -8.55
N LYS A 26 2.19 -6.46 -8.96
CA LYS A 26 1.70 -7.58 -8.13
C LYS A 26 2.74 -8.69 -8.13
N SER A 27 3.04 -9.25 -6.97
CA SER A 27 3.90 -10.43 -6.83
C SER A 27 3.43 -11.63 -7.67
N SER A 28 2.12 -11.71 -7.96
CA SER A 28 1.54 -12.72 -8.87
C SER A 28 1.84 -12.52 -10.36
N GLY A 29 2.40 -11.38 -10.78
CA GLY A 29 2.59 -11.01 -12.19
C GLY A 29 1.32 -10.65 -12.97
N LYS A 30 0.14 -10.74 -12.35
CA LYS A 30 -1.15 -10.36 -12.94
C LYS A 30 -1.34 -8.83 -12.95
N PRO A 31 -2.11 -8.28 -13.91
CA PRO A 31 -2.42 -6.86 -13.92
C PRO A 31 -3.25 -6.41 -12.71
N PHE A 32 -3.20 -5.11 -12.43
CA PHE A 32 -4.11 -4.39 -11.55
C PHE A 32 -5.51 -4.26 -12.18
N LYS A 33 -6.47 -3.69 -11.43
CA LYS A 33 -7.84 -3.51 -11.93
C LYS A 33 -7.88 -2.50 -13.08
N SER A 34 -6.95 -1.56 -13.09
CA SER A 34 -6.61 -0.65 -14.20
C SER A 34 -6.29 -1.38 -15.51
N GLY A 35 -5.93 -2.67 -15.45
CA GLY A 35 -5.37 -3.42 -16.57
C GLY A 35 -3.87 -3.23 -16.75
N LEU A 36 -3.24 -2.31 -16.00
CA LEU A 36 -1.80 -2.08 -16.03
C LEU A 36 -1.06 -3.13 -15.20
N LYS A 37 0.19 -3.42 -15.57
CA LYS A 37 1.07 -4.29 -14.77
C LYS A 37 1.80 -3.54 -13.66
N VAL A 38 1.95 -2.22 -13.81
CA VAL A 38 2.62 -1.32 -12.87
C VAL A 38 1.61 -0.24 -12.48
N ASN A 39 1.43 -0.02 -11.18
CA ASN A 39 0.63 1.07 -10.64
C ASN A 39 1.47 1.88 -9.62
N THR A 40 1.03 3.10 -9.34
CA THR A 40 1.70 4.04 -8.43
C THR A 40 0.94 4.11 -7.12
N ILE A 41 1.65 3.91 -6.00
CA ILE A 41 1.05 4.02 -4.67
C ILE A 41 0.60 5.46 -4.44
N GLU A 42 -0.70 5.66 -4.21
CA GLU A 42 -1.27 6.94 -3.79
C GLU A 42 -1.13 7.11 -2.27
N SER A 43 -1.54 6.09 -1.51
CA SER A 43 -1.53 6.14 -0.04
C SER A 43 -1.46 4.74 0.58
N ILE A 44 -0.94 4.70 1.80
CA ILE A 44 -0.97 3.51 2.65
C ILE A 44 -2.26 3.55 3.47
N THR A 45 -3.03 2.48 3.42
CA THR A 45 -4.36 2.38 4.05
C THR A 45 -4.56 0.99 4.68
N LYS A 46 -5.73 0.77 5.30
CA LYS A 46 -6.17 -0.54 5.80
C LYS A 46 -7.09 -1.20 4.79
N HIS A 47 -6.98 -2.52 4.65
CA HIS A 47 -7.88 -3.26 3.76
C HIS A 47 -9.30 -3.27 4.34
N SER A 48 -10.31 -2.93 3.53
CA SER A 48 -11.70 -2.79 3.99
C SER A 48 -12.30 -4.09 4.55
N VAL A 49 -11.91 -5.23 3.99
CA VAL A 49 -12.36 -6.57 4.44
C VAL A 49 -11.47 -7.12 5.56
N PHE A 50 -10.19 -6.71 5.63
CA PHE A 50 -9.19 -7.24 6.54
C PHE A 50 -8.47 -6.06 7.23
N PRO A 51 -9.12 -5.41 8.22
CA PRO A 51 -8.65 -4.14 8.79
C PRO A 51 -7.32 -4.25 9.57
N ASP A 52 -6.87 -5.47 9.87
CA ASP A 52 -5.54 -5.77 10.42
C ASP A 52 -4.43 -5.77 9.36
N LYS A 53 -4.78 -5.76 8.06
CA LYS A 53 -3.84 -5.77 6.94
C LYS A 53 -3.63 -4.37 6.39
N VAL A 54 -2.36 -4.01 6.19
CA VAL A 54 -1.99 -2.83 5.42
C VAL A 54 -2.16 -3.11 3.94
N ALA A 55 -2.67 -2.10 3.23
CA ALA A 55 -2.92 -2.10 1.82
C ALA A 55 -2.46 -0.78 1.19
N TYR A 56 -2.21 -0.82 -0.11
CA TYR A 56 -1.97 0.37 -0.92
C TYR A 56 -3.24 0.73 -1.67
N ARG A 57 -3.52 2.04 -1.74
CA ARG A 57 -4.43 2.62 -2.72
C ARG A 57 -3.63 3.12 -3.92
N PHE A 58 -4.13 2.96 -5.13
CA PHE A 58 -3.43 3.33 -6.36
C PHE A 58 -4.03 4.53 -7.08
N GLN A 59 -3.17 5.34 -7.70
CA GLN A 59 -3.58 6.53 -8.45
C GLN A 59 -4.38 6.19 -9.71
N GLU A 60 -4.13 5.03 -10.32
CA GLU A 60 -4.65 4.70 -11.65
C GLU A 60 -6.11 4.20 -11.64
N ASP A 61 -6.55 3.58 -10.54
CA ASP A 61 -7.87 2.91 -10.49
C ASP A 61 -8.56 2.95 -9.12
N ASP A 62 -8.02 3.70 -8.16
CA ASP A 62 -8.50 3.75 -6.76
C ASP A 62 -8.61 2.38 -6.08
N SER A 63 -7.99 1.34 -6.65
CA SER A 63 -8.07 0.00 -6.08
C SER A 63 -7.25 -0.09 -4.82
N ILE A 64 -7.71 -0.96 -3.90
CA ILE A 64 -7.03 -1.25 -2.64
C ILE A 64 -6.49 -2.67 -2.73
N VAL A 65 -5.17 -2.84 -2.58
CA VAL A 65 -4.51 -4.15 -2.61
C VAL A 65 -3.60 -4.28 -1.40
N GLU A 66 -3.63 -5.42 -0.74
CA GLU A 66 -2.74 -5.73 0.39
C GLU A 66 -1.27 -5.48 0.03
N ALA A 67 -0.53 -4.78 0.91
CA ALA A 67 0.83 -4.31 0.64
C ALA A 67 1.80 -5.47 0.35
N TRP A 68 1.67 -6.59 1.08
CA TRP A 68 2.48 -7.80 0.89
C TRP A 68 2.33 -8.45 -0.49
N ARG A 69 1.29 -8.10 -1.25
CA ARG A 69 1.09 -8.57 -2.64
C ARG A 69 1.77 -7.68 -3.68
N CYS A 70 2.42 -6.60 -3.25
CA CYS A 70 3.04 -5.63 -4.13
C CYS A 70 4.55 -5.64 -3.90
N VAL A 71 5.31 -5.64 -4.98
CA VAL A 71 6.77 -5.54 -4.98
C VAL A 71 7.18 -4.31 -5.75
N GLU A 72 8.24 -3.65 -5.30
CA GLU A 72 8.77 -2.45 -5.94
C GLU A 72 9.16 -2.74 -7.39
N PHE A 73 8.74 -1.85 -8.28
CA PHE A 73 9.14 -1.89 -9.68
C PHE A 73 10.35 -0.97 -9.85
N SER A 74 11.54 -1.56 -9.92
CA SER A 74 12.77 -0.91 -10.37
C SER A 74 12.97 -1.18 -11.87
N GLU A 75 13.07 -0.13 -12.68
CA GLU A 75 13.44 -0.22 -14.10
C GLU A 75 14.90 -0.67 -14.30
#